data_AF-A0A0P7U914-F1
#
_entry.id   AF-A0A0P7U914-F1
#
_cell.length_a   1.000
_cell.length_b   1.000
_cell.length_c   1.000
_cell.angle_alpha   90.00
_cell.angle_beta   90.00
_cell.angle_gamma   90.00
#
_symmetry.space_group_name_H-M   'P 1'
#
loop_
_entity.id
_entity.type
_entity.pdbx_description
1 polymer ?
#
loop_
_entity_poly.entity_id
_entity_poly.type
_entity_poly.pdbx_seq_one_letter_code
_entity_poly.pdbx_strand_id
1 'polypeptide(L)'
;MTRRGQEGSAGQGSAGQRRAALVCRPVLERRERGKCGAMALKRIQKELTDLQRDPPAQCSAGPVGEDLFHWQATIMGPNDSPFQGGVFFLTIHFPTDYPFKPPKVAFTTKIFHPNINSNGSICLDILRSQWSPALTVSKVLLSICSLLCDPNPDDPLVPEIAHTYKADREK
;
A
#
# COMPACT_ATOMS: atom_id res chain seq x y z
N MET A 1 15.19 -16.41 -99.79
CA MET A 1 13.95 -15.66 -100.10
C MET A 1 13.02 -15.71 -98.91
N THR A 2 12.67 -14.53 -98.44
CA THR A 2 11.97 -14.17 -97.20
C THR A 2 10.45 -14.20 -97.37
N ARG A 3 9.69 -14.69 -96.37
CA ARG A 3 8.35 -14.20 -95.96
C ARG A 3 8.16 -14.53 -94.47
N ARG A 4 8.02 -13.53 -93.58
CA ARG A 4 6.74 -13.03 -92.99
C ARG A 4 5.85 -14.18 -92.48
N GLY A 5 5.37 -14.26 -91.24
CA GLY A 5 5.23 -13.31 -90.14
C GLY A 5 3.94 -13.69 -89.38
N GLN A 6 3.95 -13.59 -88.04
CA GLN A 6 2.81 -13.46 -87.09
C GLN A 6 3.42 -13.68 -85.69
N GLU A 7 3.54 -12.66 -84.82
CA GLU A 7 2.50 -12.16 -83.88
C GLU A 7 1.76 -13.32 -83.19
N GLY A 8 1.70 -13.50 -81.88
CA GLY A 8 2.07 -12.74 -80.70
C GLY A 8 1.24 -13.38 -79.57
N SER A 9 1.84 -13.74 -78.44
CA SER A 9 1.06 -14.17 -77.27
C SER A 9 1.77 -13.86 -75.97
N ALA A 10 0.95 -13.48 -75.00
CA ALA A 10 1.27 -12.84 -73.75
C ALA A 10 2.14 -13.70 -72.81
N GLY A 11 3.02 -13.03 -72.07
CA GLY A 11 3.75 -13.59 -70.95
C GLY A 11 3.92 -12.53 -69.87
N GLN A 12 3.18 -12.70 -68.78
CA GLN A 12 3.04 -11.79 -67.66
C GLN A 12 4.30 -11.72 -66.77
N GLY A 13 4.54 -10.53 -66.21
CA GLY A 13 4.97 -10.26 -64.84
C GLY A 13 6.15 -11.02 -64.21
N SER A 14 7.19 -10.28 -63.84
CA SER A 14 7.78 -10.41 -62.50
C SER A 14 8.56 -9.14 -62.15
N ALA A 15 8.00 -8.38 -61.20
CA ALA A 15 8.66 -7.24 -60.57
C ALA A 15 9.75 -7.75 -59.64
N GLY A 16 10.96 -7.20 -59.81
CA GLY A 16 12.11 -7.47 -58.94
C GLY A 16 11.82 -7.13 -57.48
N GLN A 17 11.80 -8.15 -56.63
CA GLN A 17 11.81 -8.01 -55.18
C GLN A 17 13.17 -7.46 -54.74
N ARG A 18 13.18 -6.19 -54.33
CA ARG A 18 14.26 -5.61 -53.54
C ARG A 18 14.26 -6.29 -52.16
N ARG A 19 15.34 -6.99 -51.83
CA ARG A 19 15.63 -7.46 -50.47
C ARG A 19 15.73 -6.26 -49.54
N ALA A 20 14.75 -6.08 -48.65
CA ALA A 20 14.90 -5.22 -47.49
C ALA A 20 15.80 -5.94 -46.48
N ALA A 21 16.91 -5.31 -46.11
CA ALA A 21 17.77 -5.78 -45.04
C ALA A 21 16.99 -5.76 -43.72
N LEU A 22 16.89 -6.93 -43.09
CA LEU A 22 16.34 -7.09 -41.75
C LEU A 22 17.35 -6.47 -40.76
N VAL A 23 17.20 -5.17 -40.48
CA VAL A 23 17.90 -4.56 -39.35
C VAL A 23 17.19 -5.03 -38.09
N CYS A 24 17.80 -5.99 -37.38
CA CYS A 24 17.42 -6.30 -36.00
C CYS A 24 17.57 -5.03 -35.16
N ARG A 25 16.47 -4.31 -34.93
CA ARG A 25 16.41 -3.29 -33.88
C ARG A 25 16.47 -4.03 -32.54
N PRO A 26 17.36 -3.67 -31.61
CA PRO A 26 17.26 -4.20 -30.27
C PRO A 26 15.94 -3.69 -29.69
N VAL A 27 15.10 -4.64 -29.25
CA VAL A 27 13.94 -4.34 -28.42
C VAL A 27 14.47 -3.66 -27.17
N LEU A 28 14.18 -2.36 -27.03
CA LEU A 28 14.42 -1.58 -25.83
C LEU A 28 13.42 -2.02 -24.76
N GLU A 29 13.57 -3.25 -24.26
CA GLU A 29 12.90 -3.72 -23.05
C GLU A 29 13.68 -3.22 -21.83
N ARG A 30 13.63 -1.91 -21.57
CA ARG A 30 13.93 -1.39 -20.23
C ARG A 30 13.02 -0.24 -19.87
N ARG A 31 12.40 -0.39 -18.69
CA ARG A 31 12.08 0.65 -17.70
C ARG A 31 10.60 0.96 -17.47
N GLU A 32 9.83 -0.03 -17.00
CA GLU A 32 8.56 0.22 -16.30
C GLU A 32 8.55 -0.22 -14.82
N ARG A 33 9.52 -1.04 -14.38
CA ARG A 33 9.62 -1.52 -12.98
C ARG A 33 10.08 -0.50 -11.93
N GLY A 34 10.39 0.75 -12.32
CA GLY A 34 10.98 1.77 -11.43
C GLY A 34 10.11 2.98 -11.10
N LYS A 35 8.89 3.09 -11.66
CA LYS A 35 8.05 4.29 -11.50
C LYS A 35 7.17 4.27 -10.24
N CYS A 36 6.68 3.09 -9.85
CA CYS A 36 5.71 2.98 -8.74
C CYS A 36 6.36 3.28 -7.38
N GLY A 37 7.52 2.67 -7.10
CA GLY A 37 8.27 2.91 -5.86
C GLY A 37 8.76 4.35 -5.70
N ALA A 38 9.07 5.05 -6.80
CA ALA A 38 9.50 6.44 -6.75
C ALA A 38 8.36 7.41 -6.35
N MET A 39 7.12 7.11 -6.75
CA MET A 39 5.94 7.90 -6.35
C MET A 39 5.54 7.61 -4.90
N ALA A 40 5.57 6.33 -4.50
CA ALA A 40 5.34 5.93 -3.11
C ALA A 40 6.36 6.59 -2.16
N LEU A 41 7.64 6.57 -2.51
CA LEU A 41 8.69 7.17 -1.70
C LEU A 41 8.49 8.68 -1.50
N LYS A 42 8.16 9.43 -2.56
CA LYS A 42 7.87 10.86 -2.46
C LYS A 42 6.70 11.14 -1.52
N ARG A 43 5.66 10.30 -1.59
CA ARG A 43 4.49 10.39 -0.72
C ARG A 43 4.86 10.12 0.74
N ILE A 44 5.62 9.06 1.00
CA ILE A 44 6.10 8.68 2.33
C ILE A 44 6.98 9.78 2.96
N GLN A 45 7.93 10.34 2.19
CA GLN A 45 8.79 11.43 2.65
C GLN A 45 7.99 12.70 2.99
N LYS A 46 6.96 13.01 2.19
CA LYS A 46 6.06 14.12 2.49
C LYS A 46 5.33 13.89 3.82
N GLU A 47 4.77 12.69 4.02
CA GLU A 47 4.07 12.36 5.26
C GLU A 47 5.00 12.36 6.48
N LEU A 48 6.26 11.93 6.33
CA LEU A 48 7.26 12.02 7.40
C LEU A 48 7.51 13.47 7.80
N THR A 49 7.65 14.35 6.80
CA THR A 49 7.84 15.79 7.03
C THR A 49 6.62 16.41 7.70
N ASP A 50 5.42 16.04 7.25
CA ASP A 50 4.17 16.54 7.83
C ASP A 50 4.00 16.07 9.29
N LEU A 51 4.34 14.81 9.60
CA LEU A 51 4.36 14.27 10.98
C LEU A 51 5.38 14.95 11.89
N GLN A 52 6.57 15.28 11.37
CA GLN A 52 7.60 16.00 12.14
C GLN A 52 7.18 17.45 12.41
N ARG A 53 6.47 18.07 11.46
CA ARG A 53 5.98 19.45 11.61
C ARG A 53 4.78 19.53 12.55
N ASP A 54 3.87 18.57 12.47
CA ASP A 54 2.63 18.55 13.23
C ASP A 54 2.33 17.13 13.73
N PRO A 55 2.99 16.70 14.83
CA PRO A 55 2.80 15.36 15.35
C PRO A 55 1.41 15.22 15.98
N PRO A 56 0.67 14.14 15.67
CA PRO A 56 -0.62 13.88 16.29
C PRO A 56 -0.47 13.73 17.80
N ALA A 57 -1.42 14.28 18.55
CA ALA A 57 -1.43 14.15 20.01
C ALA A 57 -1.34 12.67 20.41
N GLN A 58 -0.50 12.36 21.41
CA GLN A 58 -0.29 11.01 21.94
C GLN A 58 0.32 10.00 20.94
N CYS A 59 0.72 10.44 19.75
CA CYS A 59 1.25 9.57 18.71
C CYS A 59 2.61 10.04 18.22
N SER A 60 3.50 9.09 17.90
CA SER A 60 4.71 9.36 17.13
C SER A 60 4.91 8.27 16.10
N ALA A 61 5.56 8.59 14.97
CA ALA A 61 5.92 7.60 13.97
C ALA A 61 7.14 8.05 13.17
N GLY A 62 7.95 7.08 12.73
CA GLY A 62 9.10 7.34 11.88
C GLY A 62 9.74 6.06 11.34
N PRO A 63 10.64 6.18 10.35
CA PRO A 63 11.31 5.04 9.75
C PRO A 63 12.21 4.29 10.74
N VAL A 64 12.32 2.98 10.56
CA VAL A 64 13.23 2.12 11.33
C VAL A 64 14.52 1.96 10.52
N GLY A 65 15.59 2.60 10.99
CA GLY A 65 16.88 2.61 10.29
C GLY A 65 16.79 3.36 8.96
N GLU A 66 17.35 2.77 7.90
CA GLU A 66 17.45 3.39 6.57
C GLU A 66 16.26 3.08 5.65
N ASP A 67 15.39 2.13 6.03
CA ASP A 67 14.24 1.74 5.20
C ASP A 67 13.04 2.66 5.43
N LEU A 68 12.83 3.57 4.48
CA LEU A 68 11.69 4.49 4.49
C LEU A 68 10.34 3.79 4.33
N PHE A 69 10.28 2.54 3.86
CA PHE A 69 9.04 1.76 3.72
C PHE A 69 8.68 0.97 4.99
N HIS A 70 9.53 0.99 6.02
CA HIS A 70 9.27 0.37 7.31
C HIS A 70 9.32 1.41 8.41
N TRP A 71 8.18 1.68 9.04
CA TRP A 71 8.10 2.61 10.16
C TRP A 71 7.72 1.91 11.45
N GLN A 72 8.14 2.50 12.56
CA GLN A 72 7.63 2.23 13.89
C GLN A 72 6.79 3.42 14.33
N ALA A 73 5.66 3.13 14.96
CA ALA A 73 4.83 4.12 15.61
C ALA A 73 4.67 3.79 17.10
N THR A 74 4.46 4.83 17.90
CA THR A 74 4.14 4.73 19.31
C THR A 74 2.84 5.46 19.57
N ILE A 75 1.92 4.79 20.26
CA ILE A 75 0.66 5.36 20.74
C ILE A 75 0.71 5.34 22.27
N MET A 76 0.53 6.50 22.89
CA MET A 76 0.26 6.60 24.31
C MET A 76 -1.20 6.22 24.55
N GLY A 77 -1.43 5.35 25.54
CA GLY A 77 -2.77 4.93 25.92
C GLY A 77 -3.67 6.13 26.20
N PRO A 78 -4.82 6.26 25.50
CA PRO A 78 -5.70 7.40 25.68
C PRO A 78 -6.19 7.54 27.13
N ASN A 79 -6.39 8.78 27.57
CA ASN A 79 -7.05 9.03 28.85
C ASN A 79 -8.49 8.51 28.79
N ASP A 80 -9.04 8.13 29.94
CA ASP A 80 -10.40 7.59 30.07
C ASP A 80 -10.63 6.27 29.30
N SER A 81 -9.54 5.56 28.96
CA SER A 81 -9.58 4.20 28.43
C SER A 81 -8.91 3.21 29.40
N PRO A 82 -9.22 1.90 29.32
CA PRO A 82 -8.49 0.87 30.08
C PRO A 82 -6.98 0.84 29.80
N PHE A 83 -6.55 1.50 28.73
CA PHE A 83 -5.17 1.55 28.29
C PHE A 83 -4.41 2.77 28.82
N GLN A 84 -5.06 3.65 29.58
CA GLN A 84 -4.47 4.89 30.10
C GLN A 84 -3.12 4.62 30.81
N GLY A 85 -2.11 5.42 30.46
CA GLY A 85 -0.75 5.29 30.98
C GLY A 85 0.10 4.20 30.30
N GLY A 86 -0.49 3.40 29.43
CA GLY A 86 0.22 2.43 28.59
C GLY A 86 1.02 3.08 27.45
N VAL A 87 2.01 2.36 26.94
CA VAL A 87 2.79 2.72 25.75
C VAL A 87 2.75 1.56 24.77
N PHE A 88 2.18 1.79 23.58
CA PHE A 88 1.95 0.76 22.58
C PHE A 88 2.80 1.02 21.35
N PHE A 89 3.61 0.03 20.98
CA PHE A 89 4.42 0.06 19.76
C PHE A 89 3.67 -0.63 18.62
N LEU A 90 3.74 -0.02 17.44
CA LEU A 90 3.17 -0.53 16.21
C LEU A 90 4.24 -0.53 15.11
N THR A 91 4.11 -1.48 14.18
CA THR A 91 4.87 -1.49 12.93
C THR A 91 3.96 -1.08 11.77
N ILE A 92 4.51 -0.30 10.84
CA ILE A 92 3.84 0.17 9.63
C ILE A 92 4.71 -0.21 8.44
N HIS A 93 4.19 -1.05 7.55
CA HIS A 93 4.87 -1.42 6.31
C HIS A 93 4.12 -0.88 5.11
N PHE A 94 4.78 0.00 4.36
CA PHE A 94 4.22 0.57 3.14
C PHE A 94 4.43 -0.37 1.96
N PRO A 95 3.40 -0.64 1.14
CA PRO A 95 3.59 -1.34 -0.11
C PRO A 95 4.21 -0.42 -1.16
N THR A 96 4.79 -1.00 -2.22
CA THR A 96 5.43 -0.24 -3.30
C THR A 96 4.46 0.59 -4.15
N ASP A 97 3.16 0.32 -4.04
CA ASP A 97 2.06 1.03 -4.69
C ASP A 97 1.29 1.97 -3.73
N TYR A 98 1.85 2.26 -2.56
CA TYR A 98 1.34 3.32 -1.69
C TYR A 98 1.29 4.67 -2.43
N PRO A 99 0.22 5.48 -2.31
CA PRO A 99 -0.93 5.36 -1.41
C PRO A 99 -2.15 4.64 -2.03
N PHE A 100 -2.02 3.98 -3.18
CA PHE A 100 -3.15 3.29 -3.83
C PHE A 100 -3.55 2.01 -3.11
N LYS A 101 -2.62 1.37 -2.39
CA LYS A 101 -2.92 0.33 -1.41
C LYS A 101 -2.63 0.80 0.02
N PRO A 102 -3.38 0.29 1.02
CA PRO A 102 -3.14 0.61 2.42
C PRO A 102 -1.78 0.09 2.91
N PRO A 103 -1.15 0.77 3.88
CA PRO A 103 -0.03 0.21 4.61
C PRO A 103 -0.51 -0.93 5.51
N LYS A 104 0.36 -1.89 5.77
CA LYS A 104 0.09 -2.93 6.78
C LYS A 104 0.49 -2.38 8.14
N VAL A 105 -0.48 -2.28 9.04
CA VAL A 105 -0.26 -1.82 10.41
C VAL A 105 -0.56 -2.95 11.39
N ALA A 106 0.35 -3.17 12.34
CA ALA A 106 0.17 -4.17 13.38
C ALA A 106 0.78 -3.71 14.71
N PHE A 107 0.13 -4.07 15.82
CA PHE A 107 0.70 -3.89 17.15
C PHE A 107 1.87 -4.84 17.38
N THR A 108 2.99 -4.30 17.84
CA THR A 108 4.12 -5.07 18.37
C THR A 108 3.96 -5.30 19.87
N THR A 109 3.41 -4.33 20.58
CA THR A 109 3.01 -4.49 21.99
C THR A 109 1.75 -5.36 22.06
N LYS A 110 1.76 -6.41 22.89
CA LYS A 110 0.55 -7.21 23.14
C LYS A 110 -0.50 -6.34 23.82
N ILE A 111 -1.72 -6.36 23.29
CA ILE A 111 -2.85 -5.59 23.79
C ILE A 111 -4.09 -6.47 23.82
N PHE A 112 -4.85 -6.37 24.91
CA PHE A 112 -6.13 -7.07 25.07
C PHE A 112 -7.24 -6.17 24.56
N HIS A 113 -7.70 -6.38 23.33
CA HIS A 113 -8.66 -5.50 22.67
C HIS A 113 -9.55 -6.30 21.69
N PRO A 114 -10.87 -6.08 21.65
CA PRO A 114 -11.79 -6.91 20.85
C PRO A 114 -11.52 -6.85 19.33
N ASN A 115 -11.01 -5.73 18.83
CA ASN A 115 -10.65 -5.54 17.42
C ASN A 115 -9.14 -5.71 17.12
N ILE A 116 -8.35 -6.26 18.06
CA ILE A 116 -6.92 -6.55 17.84
C ILE A 116 -6.65 -8.01 18.22
N ASN A 117 -6.12 -8.80 17.30
CA ASN A 117 -5.82 -10.20 17.59
C ASN A 117 -4.47 -10.38 18.32
N SER A 118 -4.18 -11.62 18.76
CA SER A 118 -2.93 -11.96 19.45
C SER A 118 -1.65 -11.72 18.63
N ASN A 119 -1.76 -11.66 17.31
CA ASN A 119 -0.67 -11.34 16.39
C ASN A 119 -0.54 -9.82 16.13
N GLY A 120 -1.35 -8.99 16.80
CA GLY A 120 -1.35 -7.54 16.67
C GLY A 120 -2.07 -7.01 15.42
N SER A 121 -2.75 -7.86 14.65
CA SER A 121 -3.53 -7.41 13.49
C SER A 121 -4.77 -6.65 13.93
N ILE A 122 -5.04 -5.53 13.26
CA ILE A 122 -6.13 -4.60 13.60
C ILE A 122 -7.31 -4.83 12.64
N CYS A 123 -8.53 -4.91 13.18
CA CYS A 123 -9.75 -4.76 12.38
C CYS A 123 -10.11 -3.28 12.33
N LEU A 124 -9.78 -2.63 11.21
CA LEU A 124 -10.14 -1.25 10.98
C LEU A 124 -10.44 -1.06 9.49
N ASP A 125 -11.65 -0.62 9.18
CA ASP A 125 -12.17 -0.52 7.81
C ASP A 125 -11.33 0.38 6.91
N ILE A 126 -10.78 1.46 7.47
CA ILE A 126 -9.92 2.37 6.72
C ILE A 126 -8.62 1.70 6.25
N LEU A 127 -8.19 0.60 6.86
CA LEU A 127 -7.04 -0.22 6.41
C LEU A 127 -7.46 -1.34 5.44
N ARG A 128 -8.76 -1.43 5.11
CA ARG A 128 -9.35 -2.49 4.27
C ARG A 128 -10.24 -1.89 3.19
N SER A 129 -11.56 -2.06 3.30
CA SER A 129 -12.56 -1.69 2.30
C SER A 129 -12.73 -0.18 2.14
N GLN A 130 -12.47 0.59 3.20
CA GLN A 130 -12.61 2.06 3.21
C GLN A 130 -11.27 2.79 3.01
N TRP A 131 -10.21 2.08 2.60
CA TRP A 131 -8.94 2.74 2.29
C TRP A 131 -9.12 3.72 1.13
N SER A 132 -8.63 4.94 1.33
CA SER A 132 -8.56 5.97 0.31
C SER A 132 -7.13 6.51 0.22
N PRO A 133 -6.59 6.76 -0.98
CA PRO A 133 -5.28 7.40 -1.14
C PRO A 133 -5.16 8.79 -0.49
N ALA A 134 -6.28 9.41 -0.10
CA ALA A 134 -6.32 10.67 0.64
C ALA A 134 -6.09 10.50 2.15
N LEU A 135 -6.12 9.27 2.67
CA LEU A 135 -5.74 8.96 4.05
C LEU A 135 -4.22 9.05 4.22
N THR A 136 -3.80 9.45 5.41
CA THR A 136 -2.40 9.61 5.81
C THR A 136 -2.10 8.77 7.05
N VAL A 137 -0.84 8.52 7.33
CA VAL A 137 -0.37 7.85 8.54
C VAL A 137 -0.91 8.55 9.79
N SER A 138 -0.90 9.88 9.84
CA SER A 138 -1.45 10.63 10.97
C SER A 138 -2.93 10.30 11.20
N LYS A 139 -3.74 10.26 10.14
CA LYS A 139 -5.16 9.91 10.23
C LYS A 139 -5.35 8.46 10.66
N VAL A 140 -4.53 7.54 10.14
CA VAL A 140 -4.56 6.13 10.54
C VAL A 140 -4.27 5.98 12.04
N LEU A 141 -3.23 6.64 12.55
CA LEU A 141 -2.88 6.59 13.97
C LEU A 141 -3.97 7.19 14.87
N LEU A 142 -4.57 8.31 14.45
CA LEU A 142 -5.70 8.90 15.16
C LEU A 142 -6.93 7.97 15.18
N SER A 143 -7.22 7.29 14.06
CA SER A 143 -8.29 6.30 14.01
C SER A 143 -8.01 5.09 14.91
N ILE A 144 -6.76 4.65 15.03
CA ILE A 144 -6.38 3.59 15.97
C ILE A 144 -6.55 4.08 17.42
N CYS A 145 -6.15 5.31 17.75
CA CYS A 145 -6.39 5.87 19.09
C CYS A 145 -7.88 5.92 19.43
N SER A 146 -8.72 6.34 18.48
CA SER A 146 -10.17 6.34 18.66
C SER A 146 -10.72 4.92 18.86
N LEU A 147 -10.17 3.92 18.16
CA LEU A 147 -10.55 2.52 18.33
C LEU A 147 -10.22 2.00 19.74
N LEU A 148 -9.11 2.46 20.34
CA LEU A 148 -8.72 2.09 21.71
C LEU A 148 -9.64 2.71 22.77
N CYS A 149 -10.21 3.89 22.52
CA CYS A 149 -11.21 4.49 23.40
C CYS A 149 -12.57 3.80 23.25
N ASP A 150 -13.00 3.61 22.01
CA ASP A 150 -14.32 3.11 21.64
C ASP A 150 -14.19 1.89 20.73
N PRO A 151 -14.00 0.68 21.31
CA PRO A 151 -13.92 -0.55 20.52
C PRO A 151 -15.22 -0.76 19.74
N ASN A 152 -15.11 -1.31 18.53
CA ASN A 152 -16.27 -1.64 17.70
C ASN A 152 -16.81 -3.03 18.09
N PRO A 153 -17.98 -3.13 18.77
CA PRO A 153 -18.50 -4.40 19.26
C PRO A 153 -19.21 -5.24 18.18
N ASP A 154 -19.40 -4.69 16.98
CA ASP A 154 -20.14 -5.32 15.87
C ASP A 154 -19.23 -6.13 14.92
N ASP A 155 -17.91 -5.89 14.96
CA ASP A 155 -16.90 -6.68 14.23
C ASP A 155 -15.71 -7.08 15.13
N PRO A 156 -15.94 -7.92 16.16
CA PRO A 156 -14.85 -8.36 17.03
C PRO A 156 -13.99 -9.42 16.33
N LEU A 157 -12.69 -9.15 16.21
CA LEU A 157 -11.72 -10.16 15.76
C LEU A 157 -11.57 -11.28 16.78
N VAL A 158 -11.86 -11.01 18.05
CA VAL A 158 -11.82 -12.00 19.12
C VAL A 158 -13.16 -11.99 19.86
N PRO A 159 -14.11 -12.87 19.48
CA PRO A 159 -15.45 -12.91 20.07
C PRO A 159 -15.47 -13.09 21.59
N GLU A 160 -14.49 -13.83 22.13
CA GLU A 160 -14.34 -14.05 23.58
C GLU A 160 -14.05 -12.75 24.33
N ILE A 161 -13.12 -11.92 23.82
CA ILE A 161 -12.80 -10.60 24.39
C ILE A 161 -14.01 -9.68 24.30
N ALA A 162 -14.73 -9.71 23.18
CA ALA A 162 -15.93 -8.90 23.01
C ALA A 162 -17.05 -9.32 24.00
N HIS A 163 -17.15 -10.60 24.34
CA HIS A 163 -18.09 -11.06 25.37
C HIS A 163 -17.69 -10.57 26.76
N THR A 164 -16.41 -10.66 27.12
CA THR A 164 -15.89 -10.08 28.38
C THR A 164 -16.10 -8.57 28.44
N TYR A 165 -15.79 -7.84 27.38
CA TYR A 165 -15.98 -6.39 27.29
C TYR A 165 -17.46 -5.97 27.43
N LYS A 166 -18.39 -6.76 26.87
CA LYS A 166 -19.84 -6.52 27.01
C LYS A 166 -20.36 -6.90 28.40
N ALA A 167 -19.76 -7.89 29.06
CA ALA A 167 -20.19 -8.39 30.35
C ALA A 167 -19.64 -7.61 31.56
N ASP A 168 -18.44 -7.03 31.44
CA ASP A 168 -17.72 -6.43 32.57
C ASP A 168 -16.83 -5.27 32.05
N ARG A 169 -17.42 -4.07 31.86
CA ARG A 169 -16.71 -2.88 31.33
C ARG A 169 -15.60 -2.34 32.25
N GLU A 170 -15.52 -2.81 33.49
CA GLU A 170 -14.64 -2.27 34.55
C GLU A 170 -13.37 -3.12 34.81
N LYS A 171 -13.10 -4.17 34.02
CA LYS A 171 -11.86 -4.98 34.10
C LYS A 171 -11.01 -4.85 32.86
#